data_AF-A0A848UW79-F1
#
_entry.id   AF-A0A848UW79-F1
#
_cell.length_a   1.000
_cell.length_b   1.000
_cell.length_c   1.000
_cell.angle_alpha   90.00
_cell.angle_beta   90.00
_cell.angle_gamma   90.00
#
_symmetry.space_group_name_H-M   'P 1'
#
loop_
_entity.id
_entity.type
_entity.pdbx_description
1 polymer ?
#
loop_
_entity_poly.entity_id
_entity_poly.type
_entity_poly.pdbx_seq_one_letter_code
_entity_poly.pdbx_strand_id
1 'polypeptide(L)'
;MNIHEYQAKEILKSYGVTIQEGLVAENPDKAVEAAKQLHRETGTDWYVLKAQIHAGGRGKGKVKETDSHGVVLAKSLDEVKPKAQGIIGGTLVTHQTGPDGKRVNKILVAQDVYYPGAEDPKEYYMSILLDRATGQNVIMASTEG
;
A
#
# COMPACT_ATOMS: atom_id res chain seq x y z
N MET A 1 -15.85 9.05 7.69
CA MET A 1 -15.72 7.65 7.22
C MET A 1 -14.50 7.59 6.33
N ASN A 2 -13.61 6.62 6.53
CA ASN A 2 -12.41 6.45 5.71
C ASN A 2 -12.53 5.16 4.90
N ILE A 3 -11.95 5.13 3.71
CA ILE A 3 -11.82 3.94 2.88
C ILE A 3 -10.37 3.42 2.91
N HIS A 4 -10.15 2.17 2.52
CA HIS A 4 -8.82 1.59 2.41
C HIS A 4 -8.07 2.09 1.17
N GLU A 5 -6.75 1.91 1.16
CA GLU A 5 -5.88 2.34 0.05
C GLU A 5 -6.33 1.72 -1.29
N TYR A 6 -6.64 0.43 -1.31
CA TYR A 6 -7.07 -0.24 -2.54
C TYR A 6 -8.37 0.36 -3.10
N GLN A 7 -9.34 0.69 -2.23
CA GLN A 7 -10.61 1.30 -2.62
C GLN A 7 -10.39 2.72 -3.15
N ALA A 8 -9.54 3.50 -2.49
CA ALA A 8 -9.22 4.84 -2.95
C ALA A 8 -8.53 4.82 -4.33
N LYS A 9 -7.62 3.86 -4.53
CA LYS A 9 -6.95 3.61 -5.82
C LYS A 9 -7.95 3.23 -6.92
N GLU A 10 -8.87 2.31 -6.66
CA GLU A 10 -9.91 1.92 -7.61
C GLU A 10 -10.78 3.11 -8.04
N ILE A 11 -11.16 3.98 -7.09
CA ILE A 11 -11.90 5.21 -7.39
C ILE A 11 -11.06 6.13 -8.28
N LEU A 12 -9.79 6.38 -7.95
CA LEU A 12 -8.92 7.21 -8.80
C LEU A 12 -8.80 6.63 -10.22
N LYS A 13 -8.62 5.31 -10.33
CA LYS A 13 -8.54 4.61 -11.62
C LYS A 13 -9.83 4.74 -12.43
N SER A 14 -11.00 4.68 -11.79
CA SER A 14 -12.28 4.85 -12.51
C SER A 14 -12.47 6.24 -13.12
N TYR A 15 -11.73 7.24 -12.64
CA TYR A 15 -11.68 8.59 -13.21
C TYR A 15 -10.46 8.81 -14.14
N GLY A 16 -9.74 7.76 -14.51
CA GLY A 16 -8.62 7.83 -15.45
C GLY A 16 -7.30 8.30 -14.85
N VAL A 17 -7.18 8.38 -13.51
CA VAL A 17 -5.91 8.68 -12.85
C VAL A 17 -5.01 7.45 -12.90
N THR A 18 -3.79 7.62 -13.39
CA THR A 18 -2.77 6.56 -13.37
C THR A 18 -2.44 6.19 -11.94
N ILE A 19 -2.53 4.90 -11.63
CA ILE A 19 -2.19 4.35 -10.31
C ILE A 19 -1.20 3.20 -10.48
N GLN A 20 -0.50 2.87 -9.39
CA GLN A 20 0.19 1.60 -9.26
C GLN A 20 -0.83 0.46 -9.29
N GLU A 21 -0.66 -0.48 -10.23
CA GLU A 21 -1.48 -1.69 -10.29
C GLU A 21 -1.27 -2.57 -9.06
N GLY A 22 -2.35 -3.18 -8.59
CA GLY A 22 -2.31 -4.04 -7.42
C GLY A 22 -3.61 -4.78 -7.17
N LEU A 23 -3.51 -5.90 -6.48
CA LEU A 23 -4.59 -6.83 -6.19
C LEU A 23 -4.64 -7.11 -4.69
N VAL A 24 -5.85 -7.19 -4.13
CA VAL A 24 -6.05 -7.46 -2.71
C VAL A 24 -5.97 -8.95 -2.43
N ALA A 25 -5.27 -9.32 -1.37
CA ALA A 25 -5.18 -10.69 -0.87
C ALA A 25 -5.58 -10.77 0.60
N GLU A 26 -6.31 -11.83 0.95
CA GLU A 26 -6.84 -12.08 2.30
C GLU A 26 -6.08 -13.21 3.03
N ASN A 27 -5.22 -13.92 2.31
CA ASN A 27 -4.35 -14.94 2.86
C ASN A 27 -3.07 -15.06 2.01
N PRO A 28 -2.03 -15.73 2.52
CA PRO A 28 -0.74 -15.83 1.84
C PRO A 28 -0.81 -16.52 0.47
N ASP A 29 -1.68 -17.52 0.29
CA ASP A 29 -1.82 -18.21 -1.00
C ASP A 29 -2.47 -17.30 -2.05
N LYS A 30 -3.53 -16.56 -1.68
CA LYS A 30 -4.11 -15.51 -2.52
C LYS A 30 -3.10 -14.40 -2.84
N ALA A 31 -2.14 -14.12 -1.95
CA ALA A 31 -1.10 -13.12 -2.22
C ALA A 31 -0.14 -13.58 -3.33
N VAL A 32 0.21 -14.88 -3.36
CA VAL A 32 1.00 -15.46 -4.44
C VAL A 32 0.24 -15.44 -5.76
N GLU A 33 -1.04 -15.79 -5.75
CA GLU A 33 -1.86 -15.75 -6.98
C GLU A 33 -2.01 -14.32 -7.52
N ALA A 34 -2.22 -13.35 -6.63
CA ALA A 34 -2.20 -11.92 -6.97
C ALA A 34 -0.86 -11.48 -7.59
N ALA A 35 0.27 -11.89 -7.01
CA ALA A 35 1.59 -11.57 -7.55
C ALA A 35 1.81 -12.17 -8.95
N LYS A 36 1.47 -13.46 -9.15
CA LYS A 36 1.54 -14.10 -10.47
C LYS A 36 0.66 -13.42 -11.50
N GLN A 37 -0.53 -12.95 -11.11
CA GLN A 37 -1.41 -12.22 -12.00
C GLN A 37 -0.81 -10.86 -12.38
N LEU A 38 -0.30 -10.10 -11.42
CA LEU A 38 0.39 -8.84 -11.69
C LEU A 38 1.58 -9.02 -12.63
N HIS A 39 2.38 -10.06 -12.43
CA HIS A 39 3.48 -10.38 -13.35
C HIS A 39 3.00 -10.58 -14.80
N ARG A 40 1.91 -11.33 -15.00
CA ARG A 40 1.34 -11.53 -16.35
C ARG A 40 0.80 -10.24 -16.98
N GLU A 41 0.20 -9.37 -16.16
CA GLU A 41 -0.45 -8.14 -16.63
C GLU A 41 0.53 -6.99 -16.86
N THR A 42 1.59 -6.90 -16.07
CA THR A 42 2.46 -5.73 -16.02
C THR A 42 3.94 -6.03 -16.24
N GLY A 43 4.34 -7.31 -16.23
CA GLY A 43 5.74 -7.73 -16.34
C GLY A 43 6.56 -7.48 -15.07
N THR A 44 5.91 -7.16 -13.94
CA THR A 44 6.63 -6.88 -12.69
C THR A 44 7.21 -8.15 -12.08
N ASP A 45 8.45 -8.07 -11.58
CA ASP A 45 9.14 -9.17 -10.88
C ASP A 45 9.28 -8.92 -9.37
N TRP A 46 9.10 -7.67 -8.95
CA TRP A 46 9.15 -7.22 -7.57
C TRP A 46 7.77 -6.74 -7.12
N TYR A 47 7.42 -7.03 -5.88
CA TYR A 47 6.09 -6.80 -5.34
C TYR A 47 6.17 -6.01 -4.05
N VAL A 48 5.28 -5.05 -3.86
CA VAL A 48 5.14 -4.34 -2.60
C VAL A 48 3.89 -4.85 -1.88
N LEU A 49 4.09 -5.45 -0.71
CA LEU A 49 3.02 -5.99 0.13
C LEU A 49 2.63 -4.93 1.17
N LYS A 50 1.40 -4.41 1.08
CA LYS A 50 0.93 -3.26 1.87
C LYS A 50 -0.27 -3.63 2.74
N ALA A 51 -0.08 -3.62 4.06
CA ALA A 51 -1.16 -3.85 5.04
C ALA A 51 -2.32 -2.87 4.83
N GLN A 52 -3.54 -3.41 4.76
CA GLN A 52 -4.76 -2.61 4.61
C GLN A 52 -5.40 -2.38 5.99
N ILE A 53 -5.02 -1.28 6.64
CA ILE A 53 -5.62 -0.81 7.90
C ILE A 53 -5.95 0.69 7.79
N HIS A 54 -6.92 1.16 8.58
CA HIS A 54 -7.21 2.59 8.71
C HIS A 54 -6.26 3.26 9.70
N ALA A 55 -4.99 3.36 9.32
CA ALA A 55 -3.95 4.15 9.98
C ALA A 55 -2.77 4.38 9.02
N GLY A 56 -2.12 5.52 9.16
CA GLY A 56 -0.84 5.85 8.51
C GLY A 56 0.36 5.28 9.28
N GLY A 57 1.57 5.56 8.77
CA GLY A 57 2.83 5.10 9.38
C GLY A 57 3.12 3.61 9.21
N ARG A 58 2.42 2.94 8.28
CA ARG A 58 2.48 1.47 8.08
C ARG A 58 3.89 0.97 7.75
N GLY A 59 4.66 1.72 6.94
CA GLY A 59 6.02 1.31 6.55
C GLY A 59 7.01 1.27 7.71
N LYS A 60 6.84 2.15 8.71
CA LYS A 60 7.65 2.16 9.95
C LYS A 60 7.02 1.33 11.07
N GLY A 61 5.77 0.89 10.88
CA GLY A 61 5.04 0.09 11.86
C GLY A 61 5.56 -1.35 11.92
N LYS A 62 5.30 -2.02 13.04
CA LYS A 62 5.70 -3.41 13.30
C LYS A 62 4.49 -4.28 13.65
N VAL A 63 4.45 -5.48 13.12
CA VAL A 63 3.47 -6.53 13.46
C VAL A 63 3.96 -7.20 14.75
N LYS A 64 3.16 -7.15 15.81
CA LYS A 64 3.56 -7.60 17.15
C LYS A 64 4.06 -9.04 17.18
N GLU A 65 3.41 -9.90 16.40
CA GLU A 65 3.58 -11.35 16.45
C GLU A 65 4.79 -11.85 15.65
N THR A 66 5.28 -11.05 14.69
CA THR A 66 6.25 -11.49 13.68
C THR A 66 7.43 -10.53 13.51
N ASP A 67 7.37 -9.35 14.14
CA ASP A 67 8.28 -8.21 13.95
C ASP A 67 8.35 -7.69 12.50
N SER A 68 7.45 -8.14 11.61
CA SER A 68 7.38 -7.70 10.22
C SER A 68 6.86 -6.27 10.09
N HIS A 69 7.14 -5.60 8.99
CA HIS A 69 6.63 -4.25 8.72
C HIS A 69 5.29 -4.25 7.99
N GLY A 70 4.51 -3.19 8.14
CA GLY A 70 3.23 -3.03 7.45
C GLY A 70 3.34 -2.74 5.94
N VAL A 71 4.54 -2.40 5.46
CA VAL A 71 4.88 -2.29 4.04
C VAL A 71 6.23 -2.98 3.84
N VAL A 72 6.27 -4.02 3.00
CA VAL A 72 7.49 -4.78 2.71
C VAL A 72 7.63 -5.03 1.21
N LEU A 73 8.88 -5.05 0.73
CA LEU A 73 9.22 -5.39 -0.65
C LEU A 73 9.52 -6.89 -0.73
N ALA A 74 8.94 -7.61 -1.69
CA ALA A 74 9.27 -8.97 -2.07
C ALA A 74 9.96 -8.94 -3.46
N LYS A 75 11.20 -9.40 -3.54
CA LYS A 75 12.04 -9.31 -4.75
C LYS A 75 11.89 -10.51 -5.69
N SER A 76 11.00 -11.43 -5.36
CA SER A 76 10.63 -12.59 -6.17
C SER A 76 9.28 -13.13 -5.72
N LEU A 77 8.67 -13.99 -6.54
CA LEU A 77 7.43 -14.71 -6.19
C LEU A 77 7.60 -15.58 -4.93
N ASP A 78 8.77 -16.18 -4.73
CA ASP A 78 9.05 -17.06 -3.59
C ASP A 78 9.06 -16.29 -2.25
N GLU A 79 9.40 -15.00 -2.29
CA GLU A 79 9.37 -14.13 -1.11
C GLU A 79 7.95 -13.66 -0.72
N VAL A 80 6.98 -13.74 -1.65
CA VAL A 80 5.63 -13.20 -1.42
C VAL A 80 4.92 -13.91 -0.29
N LYS A 81 4.89 -15.25 -0.31
CA LYS A 81 4.19 -16.07 0.70
C LYS A 81 4.72 -15.85 2.12
N PRO A 82 6.03 -15.99 2.42
CA PRO A 82 6.54 -15.77 3.78
C PRO A 82 6.34 -14.33 4.25
N LYS A 83 6.48 -13.32 3.37
CA LYS A 83 6.23 -11.92 3.72
C LYS A 83 4.75 -11.64 4.01
N ALA A 84 3.85 -12.22 3.23
CA ALA A 84 2.41 -12.13 3.49
C ALA A 84 2.01 -12.83 4.80
N GLN A 85 2.59 -14.00 5.11
CA GLN A 85 2.42 -14.69 6.40
C GLN A 85 2.87 -13.84 7.59
N GLY A 86 3.95 -13.06 7.41
CA GLY A 86 4.42 -12.13 8.42
C GLY A 86 3.45 -10.98 8.74
N ILE A 87 2.46 -10.72 7.88
CA ILE A 87 1.60 -9.53 7.98
C ILE A 87 0.13 -9.91 8.22
N ILE A 88 -0.42 -10.81 7.41
CA ILE A 88 -1.85 -11.16 7.44
C ILE A 88 -2.17 -11.89 8.75
N GLY A 89 -3.25 -11.46 9.40
CA GLY A 89 -3.74 -12.01 10.66
C GLY A 89 -3.11 -11.38 11.90
N GLY A 90 -1.94 -10.74 11.77
CA GLY A 90 -1.21 -10.09 12.85
C GLY A 90 -1.74 -8.70 13.22
N THR A 91 -1.18 -8.14 14.29
CA THR A 91 -1.54 -6.85 14.87
C THR A 91 -0.46 -5.82 14.52
N LEU A 92 -0.75 -4.95 13.56
CA LEU A 92 0.16 -3.90 13.12
C LEU A 92 0.08 -2.69 14.06
N VAL A 93 1.21 -2.37 14.69
CA VAL A 93 1.40 -1.17 15.52
C VAL A 93 2.11 -0.11 14.70
N THR A 94 1.52 1.08 14.62
CA THR A 94 2.12 2.28 14.05
C THR A 94 2.03 3.42 15.08
N HIS A 95 2.73 4.53 14.82
CA HIS A 95 2.60 5.73 15.66
C HIS A 95 1.14 6.23 15.78
N GLN A 96 0.30 5.98 14.77
CA GLN A 96 -1.10 6.42 14.77
C GLN A 96 -2.09 5.41 15.37
N THR A 97 -1.73 4.13 15.48
CA THR A 97 -2.61 3.12 16.10
C THR A 97 -2.48 3.07 17.62
N GLY A 98 -1.40 3.62 18.18
CA GLY A 98 -1.03 3.39 19.57
C GLY A 98 -0.62 1.93 19.85
N PRO A 99 -0.35 1.60 21.13
CA PRO A 99 0.16 0.30 21.55
C PRO A 99 -0.76 -0.87 21.20
N ASP A 100 -2.08 -0.65 21.13
CA ASP A 100 -3.05 -1.70 20.84
C ASP A 100 -2.93 -2.21 19.39
N GLY A 101 -2.53 -1.34 18.46
CA GLY A 101 -2.37 -1.69 17.05
C GLY A 101 -3.70 -1.91 16.34
N LYS A 102 -3.63 -2.41 15.10
CA LYS A 102 -4.80 -2.86 14.33
C LYS A 102 -4.53 -4.20 13.67
N ARG A 103 -5.53 -5.08 13.72
CA ARG A 103 -5.46 -6.37 13.05
C ARG A 103 -5.46 -6.18 11.53
N VAL A 104 -4.54 -6.86 10.85
CA VAL A 104 -4.44 -6.83 9.39
C VAL A 104 -5.19 -8.02 8.82
N ASN A 105 -6.35 -7.79 8.22
CA ASN A 105 -7.15 -8.85 7.61
C ASN A 105 -6.83 -9.05 6.12
N LYS A 106 -6.31 -8.01 5.47
CA LYS A 106 -5.99 -8.01 4.03
C LYS A 106 -4.72 -7.23 3.77
N ILE A 107 -4.05 -7.58 2.69
CA ILE A 107 -2.95 -6.79 2.13
C ILE A 107 -3.27 -6.43 0.68
N LEU A 108 -2.68 -5.34 0.20
CA LEU A 108 -2.59 -5.03 -1.21
C LEU A 108 -1.23 -5.54 -1.70
N VAL A 109 -1.23 -6.47 -2.66
CA VAL A 109 -0.04 -6.85 -3.43
C VAL A 109 0.02 -5.90 -4.60
N ALA A 110 1.08 -5.11 -4.71
CA ALA A 110 1.19 -4.09 -5.76
C ALA A 110 2.46 -4.30 -6.58
N GLN A 111 2.41 -3.92 -7.86
CA GLN A 111 3.61 -3.91 -8.70
C GLN A 111 4.66 -2.96 -8.12
N ASP A 112 5.93 -3.25 -8.34
CA ASP A 112 6.96 -2.25 -8.09
C ASP A 112 6.88 -1.13 -9.12
N VAL A 113 7.09 0.10 -8.68
CA VAL A 113 7.09 1.32 -9.51
C VAL A 113 8.40 2.09 -9.41
N TYR A 114 9.35 1.62 -8.59
CA TYR A 114 10.71 2.13 -8.57
C TYR A 114 11.54 1.47 -9.68
N TYR A 115 11.17 1.72 -10.94
CA TYR A 115 11.97 1.32 -12.08
C TYR A 115 13.12 2.32 -12.29
N PRO A 116 14.32 1.87 -12.75
CA PRO A 116 15.36 2.77 -13.23
C PRO A 116 14.89 3.39 -14.55
N GLY A 117 14.27 4.56 -14.48
CA GLY A 117 13.90 5.37 -15.65
C GLY A 117 15.06 6.22 -16.14
N ALA A 118 14.79 7.05 -17.16
CA ALA A 118 15.74 8.07 -17.61
C ALA A 118 16.02 9.14 -16.54
N GLU A 119 15.11 9.29 -15.57
CA GLU A 119 15.25 10.17 -14.41
C GLU A 119 15.01 9.39 -13.13
N ASP A 120 15.63 9.86 -12.04
CA ASP A 120 15.41 9.31 -10.71
C ASP A 120 13.96 9.53 -10.25
N PRO A 121 13.33 8.53 -9.61
CA PRO A 121 12.01 8.69 -9.02
C PRO A 121 11.96 9.85 -8.02
N LYS A 122 10.90 10.66 -8.11
CA LYS A 122 10.62 11.75 -7.17
C LYS A 122 9.30 11.47 -6.45
N GLU A 123 9.27 11.76 -5.17
CA GLU A 123 8.07 11.63 -4.34
C GLU A 123 7.52 13.03 -4.05
N TYR A 124 6.20 13.17 -4.13
CA TYR A 124 5.51 14.44 -3.91
C TYR A 124 4.33 14.20 -2.98
N TYR A 125 4.05 15.18 -2.12
CA TYR A 125 2.78 15.23 -1.40
C TYR A 125 1.77 16.03 -2.21
N MET A 126 0.55 15.50 -2.37
CA MET A 126 -0.58 16.22 -2.95
C MET A 126 -1.88 15.84 -2.23
N SER A 127 -2.74 16.82 -1.95
CA SER A 127 -4.07 16.61 -1.41
C SER A 127 -5.07 17.62 -1.93
N ILE A 128 -6.32 17.19 -2.08
CA ILE A 128 -7.47 18.05 -2.39
C ILE A 128 -8.44 17.96 -1.22
N LEU A 129 -8.81 19.11 -0.64
CA LEU A 129 -9.71 19.19 0.50
C LEU A 129 -10.63 20.39 0.39
N LEU A 130 -11.79 20.32 1.04
CA LEU A 130 -12.69 21.47 1.17
C LEU A 130 -12.16 22.42 2.26
N ASP A 131 -11.73 23.61 1.84
CA ASP A 131 -11.46 24.71 2.75
C ASP A 131 -12.79 25.34 3.18
N ARG A 132 -13.09 25.23 4.47
CA ARG A 132 -14.35 25.73 5.04
C ARG A 132 -14.37 27.24 5.18
N ALA A 133 -13.21 27.91 5.24
CA ALA A 133 -13.15 29.36 5.36
C ALA A 133 -13.58 30.04 4.06
N THR A 134 -13.18 29.46 2.92
CA THR A 134 -13.51 29.96 1.58
C THR A 134 -14.69 29.24 0.93
N GLY A 135 -15.11 28.08 1.47
CA GLY A 135 -16.17 27.25 0.91
C GLY A 135 -15.79 26.61 -0.42
N GLN A 136 -14.50 26.47 -0.71
CA GLN A 136 -13.96 26.01 -1.98
C GLN A 136 -13.00 24.83 -1.78
N ASN A 137 -12.80 24.04 -2.84
CA ASN A 137 -11.76 23.03 -2.84
C ASN A 137 -10.39 23.69 -2.99
N VAL A 138 -9.44 23.29 -2.14
CA VAL A 138 -8.05 23.71 -2.19
C VAL A 138 -7.18 22.52 -2.57
N ILE A 139 -6.21 22.78 -3.45
CA ILE A 139 -5.15 21.85 -3.79
C ILE A 139 -3.91 22.25 -3.00
N MET A 140 -3.37 21.34 -2.21
CA MET A 140 -2.09 21.50 -1.53
C MET A 140 -1.08 20.53 -2.15
N ALA A 141 0.11 21.02 -2.47
CA ALA A 141 1.19 20.22 -3.00
C ALA A 141 2.54 20.63 -2.41
N SER A 142 3.46 19.68 -2.27
CA SER A 142 4.83 19.88 -1.77
C SER A 142 5.80 18.97 -2.52
N THR A 143 7.01 19.47 -2.76
CA THR A 143 8.15 18.69 -3.29
C THR A 143 8.77 17.76 -2.24
N GLU A 144 8.45 17.99 -0.97
CA GLU A 144 8.88 17.13 0.14
C GLU A 144 7.76 16.10 0.40
N GLY A 145 7.83 14.97 -0.31
CA GLY A 145 6.90 13.83 -0.24
C GLY A 145 7.30 12.74 0.75
#